data_AF-A0A816GFB7-F1
#
_entry.id   AF-A0A816GFB7-F1
#
_cell.length_a   1.000
_cell.length_b   1.000
_cell.length_c   1.000
_cell.angle_alpha   90.00
_cell.angle_beta   90.00
_cell.angle_gamma   90.00
#
_symmetry.space_group_name_H-M   'P 1'
#
loop_
_entity.id
_entity.type
_entity.pdbx_description
1 polymer ?
#
loop_
_entity_poly.entity_id
_entity_poly.type
_entity_poly.pdbx_seq_one_letter_code
_entity_poly.pdbx_strand_id
1 'polypeptide(L)'
;MILDKNLQQKYFGRFGDQKFLEHQIWPRIQQHDSVAHDSFHCQTSVGKNRSQPWPTQRLESNNQQINLFVGCYRPCSSHDKRLMIHQCPLECRPKEHQDWIKC
;
A
#
# COMPACT_ATOMS: atom_id res chain seq x y z
N MET A 1 -13.27 -17.61 -2.11
CA MET A 1 -14.48 -17.96 -1.33
C MET A 1 -14.01 -18.62 -0.04
N ILE A 2 -14.37 -18.10 1.15
CA ILE A 2 -14.01 -18.75 2.42
C ILE A 2 -14.78 -20.07 2.49
N LEU A 3 -14.09 -21.21 2.52
CA LEU A 3 -14.74 -22.53 2.48
C LEU A 3 -15.20 -23.02 3.87
N ASP A 4 -14.72 -22.37 4.93
CA ASP A 4 -15.06 -22.69 6.32
C ASP A 4 -16.39 -22.02 6.74
N LYS A 5 -17.39 -22.85 7.03
CA LYS A 5 -18.74 -22.41 7.43
C LYS A 5 -18.77 -21.68 8.79
N ASN A 6 -17.89 -22.04 9.72
CA ASN A 6 -17.82 -21.39 11.03
C ASN A 6 -17.27 -19.96 10.89
N LEU A 7 -16.27 -19.78 10.02
CA LEU A 7 -15.74 -18.45 9.71
C LEU A 7 -16.78 -17.61 8.96
N GLN A 8 -17.49 -18.19 7.99
CA GLN A 8 -18.57 -17.49 7.30
C GLN A 8 -19.63 -16.98 8.28
N GLN A 9 -20.07 -17.82 9.22
CA GLN A 9 -21.09 -17.43 10.19
C GLN A 9 -20.58 -16.38 11.18
N LYS A 10 -19.35 -16.52 11.67
CA LYS A 10 -18.70 -15.56 12.59
C LYS A 10 -18.54 -14.16 11.98
N TYR A 11 -18.23 -14.10 10.69
CA TYR A 11 -17.98 -12.85 9.97
C TYR A 11 -19.13 -12.49 9.03
N PHE A 12 -20.35 -12.98 9.29
CA PHE A 12 -21.53 -12.61 8.53
C PHE A 12 -22.03 -11.20 8.94
N GLY A 13 -22.42 -10.38 7.97
CA GLY A 13 -23.03 -9.06 8.21
C GLY A 13 -22.13 -7.86 7.90
N ARG A 14 -22.56 -6.67 8.36
CA ARG A 14 -21.91 -5.39 8.03
C ARG A 14 -20.50 -5.34 8.60
N PHE A 15 -19.52 -5.03 7.75
CA PHE A 15 -18.07 -5.03 8.04
C PHE A 15 -17.47 -6.40 8.35
N GLY A 16 -18.20 -7.49 8.10
CA GLY A 16 -17.71 -8.85 8.32
C GLY A 16 -16.47 -9.18 7.49
N ASP A 17 -16.42 -8.66 6.25
CA ASP A 17 -15.27 -8.71 5.37
C ASP A 17 -14.02 -8.03 5.98
N GLN A 18 -14.17 -6.81 6.49
CA GLN A 18 -13.07 -6.06 7.10
C GLN A 18 -12.56 -6.75 8.37
N LYS A 19 -13.49 -7.20 9.22
CA LYS A 19 -13.13 -7.97 10.43
C LYS A 19 -12.47 -9.30 10.09
N PHE A 20 -12.88 -9.97 9.02
CA PHE A 20 -12.23 -11.19 8.58
C PHE A 20 -10.80 -10.92 8.11
N LEU A 21 -10.61 -9.88 7.28
CA LEU A 21 -9.28 -9.46 6.82
C LEU A 21 -8.37 -9.13 8.00
N GLU A 22 -8.85 -8.33 8.96
CA GLU A 22 -8.10 -7.94 10.15
C GLU A 22 -7.72 -9.13 11.04
N HIS A 23 -8.64 -10.06 11.30
CA HIS A 23 -8.38 -11.14 12.25
C HIS A 23 -7.70 -12.38 11.64
N GLN A 24 -7.95 -12.68 10.37
CA GLN A 24 -7.53 -13.95 9.75
C GLN A 24 -6.41 -13.76 8.74
N ILE A 25 -6.41 -12.66 8.01
CA ILE A 25 -5.49 -12.44 6.87
C ILE A 25 -4.32 -11.56 7.30
N TRP A 26 -4.59 -10.43 7.95
CA TRP A 26 -3.55 -9.46 8.35
C TRP A 26 -2.43 -10.06 9.21
N PRO A 27 -2.70 -10.92 10.22
CA PRO A 27 -1.63 -11.54 11.00
C PRO A 27 -0.72 -12.42 10.14
N ARG A 28 -1.27 -13.14 9.16
CA ARG A 28 -0.49 -13.99 8.24
C ARG A 28 0.34 -13.15 7.29
N ILE A 29 -0.24 -12.10 6.75
CA ILE A 29 0.46 -11.12 5.90
C ILE A 29 1.66 -10.53 6.65
N GLN A 30 1.47 -10.14 7.91
CA GLN A 30 2.53 -9.58 8.75
C GLN A 30 3.61 -10.60 9.15
N GLN A 31 3.26 -11.88 9.26
CA GLN A 31 4.21 -12.96 9.58
C GLN A 31 5.10 -13.32 8.39
N HIS A 32 4.66 -13.04 7.16
CA HIS A 32 5.32 -13.49 5.94
C HIS A 32 5.78 -12.33 5.04
N ASP A 33 5.83 -11.09 5.55
CA ASP A 33 6.24 -9.87 4.82
C ASP A 33 5.65 -9.75 3.40
N SER A 34 4.38 -10.17 3.25
CA SER A 34 3.78 -10.40 1.94
C SER A 34 3.09 -9.17 1.33
N VAL A 35 3.49 -7.96 1.75
CA VAL A 35 2.92 -6.71 1.25
C VAL A 35 3.95 -5.93 0.47
N ALA A 36 3.60 -5.64 -0.79
CA ALA A 36 4.24 -4.59 -1.55
C ALA A 36 3.33 -3.36 -1.57
N HIS A 37 3.89 -2.18 -1.30
CA HIS A 37 3.14 -0.93 -1.35
C HIS A 37 3.42 -0.17 -2.65
N ASP A 38 2.33 0.26 -3.29
CA ASP A 38 2.39 1.15 -4.45
C ASP A 38 2.95 2.53 -4.05
N SER A 39 2.64 3.00 -2.83
CA SER A 39 3.34 4.13 -2.20
C SER A 39 4.22 3.64 -1.05
N PHE A 40 5.51 3.44 -1.31
CA PHE A 40 6.44 2.85 -0.35
C PHE A 40 7.46 3.87 0.14
N HIS A 41 7.40 4.19 1.43
CA HIS A 41 8.42 4.99 2.10
C HIS A 41 9.12 4.17 3.18
N CYS A 42 10.39 3.82 2.94
CA CYS A 42 11.15 2.89 3.78
C CYS A 42 11.32 3.35 5.23
N GLN A 43 11.24 4.65 5.51
CA GLN A 43 11.38 5.17 6.88
C GLN A 43 10.07 5.10 7.71
N THR A 44 8.94 4.72 7.13
CA THR A 44 7.69 4.56 7.87
C THR A 44 7.73 3.33 8.78
N SER A 45 6.88 3.28 9.81
CA SER A 45 6.81 2.12 10.72
C SER A 45 6.53 0.80 9.98
N VAL A 46 5.76 0.87 8.89
CA VAL A 46 5.45 -0.27 8.02
C VAL A 46 6.63 -0.58 7.08
N GLY A 47 7.22 0.44 6.45
CA GLY A 47 8.32 0.29 5.51
C GLY A 47 9.63 -0.21 6.13
N LYS A 48 9.94 0.16 7.38
CA LYS A 48 11.19 -0.22 8.04
C LYS A 48 11.31 -1.72 8.31
N ASN A 49 10.19 -2.41 8.51
CA ASN A 49 10.22 -3.73 9.15
C ASN A 49 9.51 -4.83 8.37
N ARG A 50 8.56 -4.53 7.46
CA ARG A 50 7.59 -5.54 7.00
C ARG A 50 7.05 -5.39 5.58
N SER A 51 7.56 -4.45 4.79
CA SER A 51 7.04 -4.23 3.45
C SER A 51 8.13 -3.93 2.45
N GLN A 52 7.83 -4.22 1.19
CA GLN A 52 8.68 -3.97 0.04
C GLN A 52 8.06 -2.90 -0.86
N PRO A 53 8.87 -2.15 -1.61
CA PRO A 53 8.35 -1.33 -2.71
C PRO A 53 7.72 -2.22 -3.78
N TRP A 54 6.70 -1.69 -4.46
CA TRP A 54 6.20 -2.33 -5.68
C TRP A 54 7.33 -2.39 -6.74
N PRO A 55 7.50 -3.49 -7.48
CA PRO A 55 8.69 -3.71 -8.33
C PRO A 55 8.70 -2.88 -9.63
N THR A 56 7.77 -1.95 -9.81
CA THR A 56 7.64 -1.13 -11.03
C THR A 56 7.56 0.34 -10.68
N GLN A 57 8.16 1.19 -11.50
CA GLN A 57 8.03 2.63 -11.39
C GLN A 57 6.58 3.08 -11.61
N ARG A 58 6.11 4.02 -10.79
CA ARG A 58 4.89 4.76 -11.12
C ARG A 58 5.19 5.71 -12.28
N LEU A 59 4.58 5.46 -13.43
CA LEU A 59 4.75 6.32 -14.61
C LEU A 59 3.98 7.64 -14.42
N GLU A 60 4.68 8.75 -14.57
CA GLU A 60 4.04 10.06 -14.65
C GLU A 60 3.50 10.26 -16.07
N SER A 61 2.23 9.94 -16.32
CA SER A 61 1.58 10.47 -17.54
C SER A 61 1.08 11.89 -17.24
N ASN A 62 1.78 12.89 -17.76
CA ASN A 62 1.33 14.29 -17.86
C ASN A 62 0.97 14.98 -16.52
N ASN A 63 1.73 14.75 -15.44
CA ASN A 63 1.53 15.38 -14.12
C ASN A 63 0.14 15.18 -13.46
N GLN A 64 -0.72 14.34 -14.03
CA GLN A 64 -2.10 14.13 -13.56
C GLN A 64 -2.29 12.83 -12.75
N GLN A 65 -1.31 11.92 -12.77
CA GLN A 65 -1.47 10.56 -12.21
C GLN A 65 -0.54 10.22 -11.04
N ILE A 66 0.31 11.14 -10.59
CA ILE A 66 1.30 10.88 -9.52
C ILE A 66 0.62 10.43 -8.22
N ASN A 67 -0.60 10.91 -7.96
CA ASN A 67 -1.40 10.59 -6.77
C ASN A 67 -2.41 9.45 -6.99
N LEU A 68 -2.41 8.81 -8.17
CA LEU A 68 -3.28 7.68 -8.47
C LEU A 68 -2.58 6.38 -8.10
N PHE A 69 -2.83 5.93 -6.87
CA PHE A 69 -2.33 4.66 -6.37
C PHE A 69 -3.33 3.99 -5.43
N VAL A 70 -3.16 2.69 -5.22
CA VAL A 70 -4.00 1.94 -4.28
C VAL A 70 -3.74 2.45 -2.86
N GLY A 71 -4.77 3.02 -2.22
CA GLY A 71 -4.65 3.61 -0.88
C GLY A 71 -4.50 5.14 -0.86
N CYS A 72 -4.55 5.79 -2.02
CA CYS A 72 -4.66 7.24 -2.11
C CYS A 72 -5.79 7.81 -1.22
N TYR A 73 -5.52 8.93 -0.54
CA TYR A 73 -6.55 9.73 0.12
C TYR A 73 -7.42 10.46 -0.92
N ARG A 74 -8.73 10.21 -0.91
CA ARG A 74 -9.64 10.83 -1.88
C ARG A 74 -9.87 12.31 -1.56
N PRO A 75 -9.94 13.19 -2.58
CA PRO A 75 -9.88 12.89 -4.02
C PRO A 75 -8.44 12.72 -4.56
N CYS A 76 -8.17 11.57 -5.19
CA CYS A 76 -6.86 11.20 -5.74
C CYS A 76 -6.36 12.06 -6.88
N SER A 77 -7.30 12.66 -7.63
CA SER A 77 -7.03 13.49 -8.80
C SER A 77 -6.95 14.99 -8.47
N SER A 78 -6.99 15.37 -7.19
CA SER A 78 -6.93 16.78 -6.83
C SER A 78 -5.50 17.32 -6.96
N HIS A 79 -5.36 18.51 -7.52
CA HIS A 79 -4.16 19.37 -7.38
C HIS A 79 -4.00 19.89 -5.94
N ASP A 80 -4.49 19.14 -4.95
CA ASP A 80 -4.35 19.48 -3.56
C ASP A 80 -2.87 19.36 -3.19
N LYS A 81 -2.26 20.50 -2.91
CA LYS A 81 -0.84 20.59 -2.55
C LYS A 81 -0.53 19.83 -1.25
N ARG A 82 -1.54 19.45 -0.45
CA ARG A 82 -1.37 18.57 0.72
C ARG A 82 -1.04 17.13 0.33
N LEU A 83 -1.33 16.73 -0.90
CA LEU A 83 -0.96 15.44 -1.48
C LEU A 83 0.33 15.52 -2.30
N MET A 84 1.11 16.61 -2.19
CA MET A 84 2.42 16.70 -2.84
C MET A 84 3.35 15.64 -2.24
N ILE A 85 3.46 14.51 -2.92
CA ILE A 85 4.41 13.46 -2.61
C ILE A 85 5.82 14.06 -2.74
N HIS A 86 6.47 14.30 -1.60
CA HIS A 86 7.86 14.71 -1.52
C HIS A 86 8.76 13.69 -2.23
N GLN A 87 9.93 14.13 -2.69
CA GLN A 87 10.88 13.21 -3.29
C GLN A 87 11.28 12.12 -2.29
N CYS A 88 11.28 10.88 -2.77
CA CYS A 88 11.68 9.70 -2.02
C CYS A 88 13.16 9.85 -1.60
N PRO A 89 13.53 9.65 -0.32
CA PRO A 89 14.93 9.62 0.10
C PRO A 89 15.72 8.60 -0.70
N LEU A 90 17.00 8.87 -1.01
CA LEU A 90 17.84 7.99 -1.84
C LEU A 90 17.89 6.57 -1.29
N GLU A 91 18.01 6.43 0.03
CA GLU A 91 18.05 5.16 0.73
C GLU A 91 16.75 4.35 0.65
N CYS A 92 15.62 5.00 0.34
CA CYS A 92 14.33 4.33 0.16
C CYS A 92 14.06 3.92 -1.29
N ARG A 93 14.90 4.35 -2.25
CA ARG A 93 14.75 3.99 -3.66
C ARG A 93 15.31 2.59 -3.90
N PRO A 94 14.77 1.81 -4.85
CA PRO A 94 15.37 0.55 -5.24
C PRO A 94 16.84 0.74 -5.65
N LYS A 95 17.72 -0.18 -5.27
CA LYS A 95 19.17 -0.04 -5.49
C LYS A 95 19.50 0.10 -6.98
N GLU A 96 18.75 -0.60 -7.81
CA GLU A 96 18.88 -0.64 -9.27
C GLU A 96 18.20 0.55 -9.97
N HIS A 97 17.38 1.33 -9.25
CA HIS A 97 16.53 2.40 -9.80
C HIS A 97 16.54 3.66 -8.93
N GLN A 98 17.72 4.25 -8.74
CA GLN A 98 17.91 5.47 -7.94
C GLN A 98 17.30 6.74 -8.57
N ASP A 99 16.93 6.67 -9.85
CA ASP A 99 16.21 7.70 -10.59
C ASP A 99 14.70 7.74 -10.28
N TRP A 100 14.16 6.72 -9.59
CA TRP A 100 12.76 6.69 -9.16
C TRP A 100 12.56 7.58 -7.93
N ILE A 101 12.36 8.88 -8.19
CA ILE A 101 12.26 9.90 -7.14
C ILE A 101 10.94 9.90 -6.37
N LYS A 102 10.02 8.96 -6.63
CA LYS A 102 8.70 8.90 -5.99
C LYS A 102 8.56 7.63 -5.15
N CYS A 103 8.22 7.86 -3.89
CA CYS A 103 7.54 6.91 -3.02
C CYS A 103 6.02 7.12 -3.20
#